data_AF-A0A502GX67-F1
#
_entry.id   AF-A0A502GX67-F1
#
_cell.length_a   1.000
_cell.length_b   1.000
_cell.length_c   1.000
_cell.angle_alpha   90.00
_cell.angle_beta   90.00
_cell.angle_gamma   90.00
#
_symmetry.space_group_name_H-M   'P 1'
#
loop_
_entity.id
_entity.type
_entity.pdbx_description
1 polymer ?
#
loop_
_entity_poly.entity_id
_entity_poly.type
_entity_poly.pdbx_seq_one_letter_code
_entity_poly.pdbx_strand_id
1 'polypeptide(L)'
;MLSSSFLLAAFVALSGPSAADAQLQPGVYLSSAEVVRNAPARPGHVERHQPARGHLVVVADGTHAVHHVPTAHAWGFANAEHQVFRLVKHQAYLVTHQDSVVLYSRPRTVQYGRNANTFTEQFFSIGLDGELYPLTRRKLRQQLAAR
;
A
#
# COMPACT_ATOMS: atom_id res chain seq x y z
N MET A 1 -20.51 47.89 47.41
CA MET A 1 -20.67 46.44 47.67
C MET A 1 -20.85 45.75 46.33
N LEU A 2 -20.01 44.75 46.08
CA LEU A 2 -20.01 43.72 45.02
C LEU A 2 -20.54 44.10 43.62
N SER A 3 -19.69 43.99 42.60
CA SER A 3 -19.77 42.84 41.68
C SER A 3 -18.58 42.79 40.71
N SER A 4 -17.98 41.60 40.66
CA SER A 4 -16.90 41.15 39.79
C SER A 4 -17.35 40.95 38.35
N SER A 5 -16.43 41.06 37.38
CA SER A 5 -16.48 40.41 36.05
C SER A 5 -15.06 40.53 35.44
N PHE A 6 -14.13 39.60 35.62
CA PHE A 6 -13.98 38.29 34.97
C PHE A 6 -14.06 38.31 33.42
N LEU A 7 -12.86 38.13 32.82
CA LEU A 7 -12.51 37.42 31.58
C LEU A 7 -13.15 37.82 30.24
N LEU A 8 -12.30 37.99 29.22
CA LEU A 8 -12.10 36.93 28.21
C LEU A 8 -10.87 37.22 27.33
N ALA A 9 -9.86 36.34 27.42
CA ALA A 9 -8.80 36.26 26.42
C ALA A 9 -9.36 35.55 25.17
N ALA A 10 -9.26 36.22 24.02
CA ALA A 10 -9.65 35.63 22.73
C ALA A 10 -8.58 34.60 22.30
N PHE A 11 -8.88 33.33 22.46
CA PHE A 11 -8.14 32.24 21.81
C PHE A 11 -8.53 32.22 20.33
N VAL A 12 -7.62 32.66 19.46
CA VAL A 12 -7.72 32.38 18.02
C VAL A 12 -7.35 30.93 17.81
N ALA A 13 -8.36 30.07 17.74
CA ALA A 13 -8.17 28.69 17.27
C ALA A 13 -7.84 28.74 15.78
N LEU A 14 -6.58 28.45 15.44
CA LEU A 14 -6.18 28.05 14.09
C LEU A 14 -6.90 26.73 13.78
N SER A 15 -8.05 26.84 13.12
CA SER A 15 -8.68 25.71 12.42
C SER A 15 -7.82 25.38 11.21
N GLY A 16 -6.77 24.59 11.44
CA GLY A 16 -6.15 23.81 10.38
C GLY A 16 -7.20 22.91 9.73
N PRO A 17 -7.08 22.59 8.44
CA PRO A 17 -8.04 21.76 7.75
C PRO A 17 -8.18 20.43 8.50
N SER A 18 -9.33 20.24 9.14
CA SER A 18 -9.73 18.97 9.71
C SER A 18 -9.76 17.99 8.54
N ALA A 19 -8.90 16.97 8.59
CA ALA A 19 -8.98 15.81 7.72
C ALA A 19 -10.28 15.06 8.05
N ALA A 20 -11.40 15.64 7.67
CA ALA A 20 -12.70 15.01 7.69
C ALA A 20 -12.68 13.92 6.63
N ASP A 21 -12.74 12.67 7.09
CA ASP A 21 -13.24 11.52 6.35
C ASP A 21 -12.82 11.46 4.88
N ALA A 22 -11.52 11.44 4.63
CA ALA A 22 -11.03 10.72 3.45
C ALA A 22 -11.43 9.27 3.68
N GLN A 23 -12.59 8.89 3.17
CA GLN A 23 -13.19 7.57 3.24
C GLN A 23 -12.11 6.51 3.04
N LEU A 24 -11.60 5.95 4.15
CA LEU A 24 -10.56 4.93 4.17
C LEU A 24 -11.13 3.73 3.43
N GLN A 25 -10.73 3.56 2.17
CA GLN A 25 -11.17 2.42 1.38
C GLN A 25 -10.57 1.17 2.03
N PRO A 26 -11.40 0.28 2.60
CA PRO A 26 -10.88 -0.77 3.46
C PRO A 26 -9.84 -1.65 2.75
N GLY A 27 -8.71 -1.96 3.39
CA GLY A 27 -7.69 -2.85 2.81
C GLY A 27 -6.91 -2.28 1.63
N VAL A 28 -7.07 -1.00 1.29
CA VAL A 28 -6.23 -0.28 0.31
C VAL A 28 -5.35 0.72 1.04
N TYR A 29 -4.09 0.81 0.63
CA TYR A 29 -3.16 1.83 1.09
C TYR A 29 -2.93 2.86 -0.01
N LEU A 30 -3.01 4.14 0.34
CA LEU A 30 -2.75 5.28 -0.54
C LEU A 30 -1.28 5.71 -0.50
N SER A 31 -0.53 5.31 0.54
CA SER A 31 0.90 5.62 0.68
C SER A 31 1.68 4.55 1.45
N SER A 32 3.00 4.52 1.29
CA SER A 32 3.90 3.68 2.12
C SER A 32 3.80 4.01 3.60
N ALA A 33 3.65 5.29 3.96
CA ALA A 33 3.53 5.71 5.34
C ALA A 33 2.26 5.16 5.99
N GLU A 34 1.19 5.03 5.21
CA GLU A 34 -0.04 4.37 5.66
C GLU A 34 0.16 2.87 5.91
N VAL A 35 0.95 2.20 5.08
CA VAL A 35 1.32 0.79 5.27
C VAL A 35 2.08 0.62 6.59
N VAL A 36 3.08 1.46 6.85
CA VAL A 36 3.87 1.38 8.09
C VAL A 36 2.99 1.58 9.33
N ARG A 37 1.97 2.43 9.25
CA ARG A 37 1.07 2.71 10.37
C ARG A 37 -0.03 1.65 10.55
N ASN A 38 -0.55 1.12 9.45
CA ASN A 38 -1.83 0.42 9.43
C ASN A 38 -1.73 -1.05 8.94
N ALA A 39 -0.55 -1.55 8.57
CA ALA A 39 -0.43 -2.90 8.04
C ALA A 39 -0.31 -3.99 9.12
N PRO A 40 -0.93 -5.18 8.89
CA PRO A 40 -1.90 -5.45 7.83
C PRO A 40 -3.29 -4.86 8.16
N ALA A 41 -3.87 -4.09 7.25
CA ALA A 41 -5.14 -3.39 7.42
C ALA A 41 -6.36 -4.33 7.36
N ARG A 42 -7.41 -4.05 8.17
CA ARG A 42 -8.82 -4.50 7.98
C ARG A 42 -9.82 -3.54 8.63
N PRO A 43 -10.84 -3.05 7.89
CA PRO A 43 -12.16 -3.71 7.84
C PRO A 43 -12.71 -3.85 6.41
N GLY A 44 -11.91 -4.41 5.52
CA GLY A 44 -12.30 -4.89 4.19
C GLY A 44 -11.07 -5.31 3.41
N HIS A 45 -11.22 -6.28 2.51
CA HIS A 45 -10.12 -7.00 1.89
C HIS A 45 -10.26 -6.99 0.36
N VAL A 46 -9.14 -6.98 -0.36
CA VAL A 46 -9.14 -7.09 -1.82
C VAL A 46 -9.10 -8.56 -2.23
N GLU A 47 -10.15 -9.04 -2.89
CA GLU A 47 -10.33 -10.48 -3.23
C GLU A 47 -9.35 -10.99 -4.30
N ARG A 48 -8.88 -10.13 -5.21
CA ARG A 48 -8.08 -10.58 -6.37
C ARG A 48 -6.73 -9.88 -6.45
N HIS A 49 -5.68 -10.70 -6.50
CA HIS A 49 -4.29 -10.25 -6.58
C HIS A 49 -3.95 -9.56 -7.91
N GLN A 50 -4.77 -9.75 -8.95
CA GLN A 50 -4.65 -9.04 -10.21
C GLN A 50 -5.68 -7.92 -10.30
N PRO A 51 -5.25 -6.65 -10.43
CA PRO A 51 -6.17 -5.56 -10.70
C PRO A 51 -6.87 -5.80 -12.04
N ALA A 52 -8.18 -6.00 -12.01
CA ALA A 52 -8.98 -6.14 -13.21
C ALA A 52 -9.22 -4.74 -13.80
N ARG A 53 -8.86 -4.54 -15.07
CA ARG A 53 -9.22 -3.32 -15.83
C ARG A 53 -8.83 -2.00 -15.14
N GLY A 54 -7.65 -1.97 -14.52
CA GLY A 54 -7.11 -0.77 -13.87
C GLY A 54 -7.77 -0.41 -12.52
N HIS A 55 -8.61 -1.28 -11.97
CA HIS A 55 -9.25 -1.10 -10.66
C HIS A 55 -8.93 -2.27 -9.73
N LEU A 56 -8.85 -1.99 -8.43
CA LEU A 56 -8.93 -2.98 -7.35
C LEU A 56 -10.40 -3.14 -6.94
N VAL A 57 -10.77 -4.37 -6.60
CA VAL A 57 -12.09 -4.66 -6.04
C VAL A 57 -11.91 -4.95 -4.57
N VAL A 58 -12.48 -4.10 -3.73
CA VAL A 58 -12.42 -4.15 -2.28
C VAL A 58 -13.76 -4.62 -1.75
N VAL A 59 -13.77 -5.59 -0.86
CA VAL A 59 -14.97 -6.02 -0.14
C VAL A 59 -14.86 -5.56 1.30
N ALA A 60 -15.75 -4.65 1.71
CA ALA A 60 -15.81 -4.18 3.09
C ALA A 60 -16.18 -5.32 4.04
N ASP A 61 -15.41 -5.48 5.09
CA ASP A 61 -15.63 -6.47 6.14
C ASP A 61 -16.86 -6.06 6.97
N GLY A 62 -17.69 -7.02 7.35
CA GLY A 62 -18.96 -6.79 8.03
C GLY A 62 -20.14 -6.37 7.13
N THR A 63 -19.95 -5.50 6.14
CA THR A 63 -21.06 -5.04 5.25
C THR A 63 -21.11 -5.76 3.91
N HIS A 64 -20.03 -6.43 3.50
CA HIS A 64 -19.87 -7.06 2.17
C HIS A 64 -20.07 -6.07 1.00
N ALA A 65 -19.98 -4.77 1.26
CA ALA A 65 -20.07 -3.76 0.22
C ALA A 65 -18.84 -3.85 -0.70
N VAL A 66 -19.09 -3.84 -2.01
CA VAL A 66 -18.05 -3.91 -3.03
C VAL A 66 -17.68 -2.51 -3.48
N HIS A 67 -16.41 -2.15 -3.35
CA HIS A 67 -15.86 -0.88 -3.80
C HIS A 67 -14.85 -1.09 -4.93
N HIS A 68 -14.94 -0.26 -5.96
CA HIS A 68 -13.98 -0.24 -7.06
C HIS A 68 -13.02 0.92 -6.88
N VAL A 69 -11.74 0.61 -6.71
CA VAL A 69 -10.70 1.60 -6.44
C VAL A 69 -9.76 1.70 -7.64
N PRO A 70 -9.61 2.87 -8.27
CA PRO A 70 -8.63 3.04 -9.35
C PRO A 70 -7.21 2.72 -8.88
N THR A 71 -6.52 1.83 -9.60
CA THR A 71 -5.13 1.45 -9.28
C THR A 71 -4.16 2.64 -9.32
N ALA A 72 -4.49 3.69 -10.06
CA ALA A 72 -3.69 4.91 -10.13
C ALA A 72 -3.69 5.70 -8.81
N HIS A 73 -4.69 5.48 -7.94
CA HIS A 73 -4.81 6.16 -6.65
C HIS A 73 -4.32 5.31 -5.48
N ALA A 74 -4.01 4.03 -5.73
CA ALA A 74 -3.57 3.10 -4.70
C ALA A 74 -2.05 2.92 -4.76
N TRP A 75 -1.40 3.03 -3.60
CA TRP A 75 -0.02 2.57 -3.44
C TRP A 75 0.04 1.04 -3.40
N GLY A 76 -0.96 0.42 -2.78
CA GLY A 76 -1.01 -1.03 -2.57
C GLY A 76 -2.28 -1.48 -1.86
N PHE A 77 -2.35 -2.75 -1.50
CA PHE A 77 -3.50 -3.33 -0.81
C PHE A 77 -3.10 -4.52 0.07
N ALA A 78 -3.98 -4.94 0.96
CA ALA A 78 -3.89 -6.21 1.66
C ALA A 78 -4.94 -7.21 1.16
N ASN A 79 -4.56 -8.48 0.99
CA ASN A 79 -5.51 -9.55 0.63
C ASN A 79 -6.19 -10.16 1.88
N ALA A 80 -7.07 -11.14 1.63
CA ALA A 80 -7.76 -11.91 2.66
C ALA A 80 -6.80 -12.75 3.55
N GLU A 81 -5.55 -12.91 3.15
CA GLU A 81 -4.49 -13.57 3.91
C GLU A 81 -3.61 -12.59 4.70
N HIS A 82 -3.97 -11.30 4.75
CA HIS A 82 -3.20 -10.22 5.38
C HIS A 82 -1.83 -9.96 4.72
N GLN A 83 -1.63 -10.45 3.50
CA GLN A 83 -0.43 -10.18 2.73
C GLN A 83 -0.55 -8.82 2.05
N VAL A 84 0.51 -8.01 2.19
CA VAL A 84 0.57 -6.66 1.61
C VAL A 84 1.16 -6.73 0.21
N PHE A 85 0.50 -6.08 -0.74
CA PHE A 85 0.96 -5.94 -2.12
C PHE A 85 1.20 -4.47 -2.44
N ARG A 86 2.36 -4.16 -3.02
CA ARG A 86 2.65 -2.86 -3.63
C ARG A 86 2.23 -2.88 -5.10
N LEU A 87 1.58 -1.83 -5.56
CA LEU A 87 1.26 -1.61 -6.97
C LEU A 87 2.37 -0.79 -7.63
N VAL A 88 2.98 -1.36 -8.67
CA VAL A 88 3.95 -0.65 -9.51
C VAL A 88 3.61 -0.91 -10.97
N LYS A 89 3.36 0.14 -11.75
CA LYS A 89 2.98 0.04 -13.18
C LYS A 89 1.83 -0.95 -13.42
N HIS A 90 0.78 -0.86 -12.60
CA HIS A 90 -0.40 -1.74 -12.61
C HIS A 90 -0.13 -3.22 -12.28
N GLN A 91 1.05 -3.55 -11.76
CA GLN A 91 1.42 -4.89 -11.33
C GLN A 91 1.49 -4.96 -9.81
N ALA A 92 0.92 -6.02 -9.23
CA ALA A 92 0.96 -6.26 -7.79
C ALA A 92 2.21 -7.06 -7.42
N TYR A 93 2.92 -6.58 -6.40
CA TYR A 93 4.12 -7.21 -5.87
C TYR A 93 3.92 -7.48 -4.38
N LEU A 94 3.97 -8.75 -3.98
CA LEU A 94 3.89 -9.17 -2.59
C LEU A 94 5.11 -8.64 -1.84
N VAL A 95 4.87 -7.90 -0.75
CA VAL A 95 5.90 -7.40 0.15
C VAL A 95 6.19 -8.46 1.21
N THR A 96 7.43 -8.94 1.27
CA THR A 96 7.79 -10.09 2.13
C THR A 96 8.63 -9.68 3.35
N HIS A 97 9.41 -8.61 3.23
CA HIS A 97 10.30 -8.14 4.29
C HIS A 97 10.45 -6.63 4.18
N GLN A 98 10.43 -5.90 5.31
CA GLN A 98 10.28 -4.43 5.34
C GLN A 98 11.28 -3.72 6.25
N ASP A 99 12.53 -4.21 6.34
CA ASP A 99 13.60 -3.48 7.03
C ASP A 99 14.21 -2.39 6.11
N SER A 100 15.48 -2.07 6.31
CA SER A 100 16.27 -1.16 5.46
C SER A 100 16.26 -1.54 3.96
N VAL A 101 16.09 -2.82 3.65
CA VAL A 101 15.86 -3.34 2.30
C VAL A 101 14.53 -4.06 2.27
N VAL A 102 13.68 -3.66 1.33
CA VAL A 102 12.35 -4.24 1.16
C VAL A 102 12.40 -5.30 0.06
N LEU A 103 11.93 -6.50 0.36
CA LEU A 103 11.85 -7.60 -0.61
C LEU A 103 10.44 -7.70 -1.17
N TYR A 104 10.38 -7.90 -2.49
CA TYR A 104 9.16 -8.03 -3.25
C TYR A 104 9.17 -9.30 -4.07
N SER A 105 7.99 -9.88 -4.30
CA SER A 105 7.84 -11.02 -5.20
C SER A 105 6.58 -10.92 -6.03
N ARG A 106 6.59 -11.56 -7.20
CA ARG A 106 5.39 -11.73 -8.02
C ARG A 106 5.43 -13.05 -8.79
N PRO A 107 4.29 -13.69 -9.06
CA PRO A 107 4.23 -14.77 -10.01
C PRO A 107 4.37 -14.21 -11.44
N ARG A 108 5.17 -14.88 -12.27
CA ARG A 108 5.27 -14.65 -13.70
C ARG A 108 4.99 -15.96 -14.42
N THR A 109 3.97 -15.94 -15.25
CA THR A 109 3.68 -17.05 -16.16
C THR A 109 4.40 -16.80 -17.48
N VAL A 110 5.20 -17.77 -17.91
CA VAL A 110 5.85 -17.78 -19.22
C VAL A 110 5.32 -18.97 -20.01
N GLN A 111 4.89 -18.69 -21.24
CA GLN A 111 4.36 -19.68 -22.14
C GLN A 111 5.47 -20.15 -23.09
N TYR A 112 5.75 -21.46 -23.04
CA TYR A 112 6.65 -22.15 -23.96
C TYR A 112 5.81 -23.10 -24.82
N GLY A 113 5.43 -22.63 -26.01
CA GLY A 113 4.53 -23.37 -26.90
C GLY A 113 3.16 -23.60 -26.25
N ARG A 114 2.80 -24.87 -26.04
CA ARG A 114 1.53 -25.25 -25.38
C ARG A 114 1.61 -25.28 -23.86
N ASN A 115 2.82 -25.19 -23.28
CA ASN A 115 3.02 -25.29 -21.85
C ASN A 115 3.13 -23.89 -21.24
N ALA A 116 2.40 -23.66 -20.15
CA ALA A 116 2.51 -22.45 -19.34
C ALA A 116 3.16 -22.81 -18.00
N ASN A 117 4.31 -22.20 -17.74
CA ASN A 117 5.04 -22.39 -16.48
C ASN A 117 4.96 -21.09 -15.67
N THR A 118 4.57 -21.19 -14.41
CA THR A 118 4.56 -20.05 -13.48
C THR A 118 5.74 -20.17 -12.53
N PHE A 119 6.57 -19.12 -12.48
CA PHE A 119 7.67 -19.00 -11.52
C PHE A 119 7.56 -17.69 -10.74
N THR A 120 8.15 -17.67 -9.55
CA THR A 120 8.18 -16.48 -8.69
C THR A 120 9.40 -15.64 -9.02
N GLU A 121 9.18 -14.43 -9.52
CA GLU A 121 10.24 -13.42 -9.65
C GLU A 121 10.42 -12.69 -8.31
N GLN A 122 11.67 -12.41 -7.95
CA GLN A 122 12.03 -11.69 -6.73
C GLN A 122 12.73 -10.37 -7.06
N PHE A 123 12.40 -9.35 -6.29
CA PHE A 123 12.90 -7.98 -6.43
C PHE A 123 13.26 -7.41 -5.06
N PHE A 124 14.04 -6.34 -5.06
CA PHE A 124 14.33 -5.57 -3.86
C PHE A 124 14.26 -4.06 -4.13
N SER A 125 14.04 -3.30 -3.08
CA SER A 125 14.07 -1.82 -3.07
C SER A 125 14.81 -1.34 -1.83
N ILE A 126 15.36 -0.13 -1.91
CA ILE A 126 15.80 0.63 -0.74
C ILE A 126 14.59 1.42 -0.25
N GLY A 127 13.99 0.98 0.85
CA GLY A 127 12.72 1.53 1.37
C GLY A 127 11.48 1.15 0.56
N LEU A 128 10.30 1.45 1.11
CA LEU A 128 9.00 1.04 0.56
C LEU A 128 8.63 1.75 -0.74
N ASP A 129 9.10 2.99 -0.95
CA ASP A 129 8.83 3.79 -2.15
C ASP A 129 9.95 3.77 -3.19
N GLY A 130 11.07 3.12 -2.88
CA GLY A 130 12.20 3.06 -3.80
C GLY A 130 11.88 2.30 -5.08
N GLU A 131 12.81 2.40 -6.04
CA GLU A 131 12.73 1.66 -7.29
C GLU A 131 12.89 0.16 -7.06
N LEU A 132 12.14 -0.63 -7.84
CA LEU A 132 12.25 -2.09 -7.82
C LEU A 132 13.41 -2.56 -8.70
N TYR A 133 14.37 -3.23 -8.09
CA TYR A 133 15.48 -3.88 -8.79
C TYR A 133 15.32 -5.40 -8.75
N PRO A 134 15.63 -6.11 -9.83
CA PRO A 134 15.57 -7.58 -9.82
C PRO A 134 16.62 -8.13 -8.86
N LEU A 135 16.22 -9.11 -8.04
CA LEU A 135 17.09 -9.74 -7.05
C LEU A 135 18.07 -10.69 -7.72
N THR A 136 19.09 -10.11 -8.33
CA THR A 136 20.17 -10.82 -9.02
C THR A 136 21.51 -10.48 -8.40
N ARG A 137 22.45 -11.43 -8.40
CA ARG A 137 23.82 -11.20 -7.91
C ARG A 137 24.47 -9.96 -8.55
N ARG A 138 24.25 -9.77 -9.86
CA ARG A 138 24.77 -8.61 -10.61
C ARG A 138 24.22 -7.30 -10.03
N LYS A 139 22.90 -7.18 -9.83
CA LYS A 139 22.30 -5.95 -9.31
C LYS A 139 22.67 -5.67 -7.87
N LEU A 140 22.74 -6.71 -7.02
CA LEU A 140 23.21 -6.55 -5.64
C LEU A 140 24.64 -6.02 -5.59
N ARG A 141 25.56 -6.56 -6.40
CA ARG A 141 26.94 -6.05 -6.50
C ARG A 141 27.01 -4.60 -6.98
N GLN A 142 26.18 -4.23 -7.96
CA GLN A 142 26.10 -2.85 -8.43
C GLN A 142 25.65 -1.89 -7.32
N GLN A 143 24.68 -2.27 -6.50
CA GLN A 143 24.20 -1.44 -5.39
C GLN A 143 25.20 -1.35 -4.23
N LEU A 144 25.94 -2.44 -3.95
CA LEU A 144 27.01 -2.42 -2.94
C LEU A 144 28.20 -1.55 -3.35
N ALA A 145 28.53 -1.50 -4.66
CA ALA A 145 29.64 -0.69 -5.17
C ALA A 145 29.28 0.81 -5.32
N ALA A 146 28.00 1.16 -5.29
CA ALA A 146 27.51 2.53 -5.37
C ALA A 146 27.34 3.20 -4.00
N ARG A 147 27.63 2.48 -2.91
CA ARG A 147 27.69 2.99 -1.53
C ARG A 147 29.14 3.18 -1.12
#